data_AF-A0A959GHN3-F1
#
_entry.id   AF-A0A959GHN3-F1
#
_cell.length_a   1.000
_cell.length_b   1.000
_cell.length_c   1.000
_cell.angle_alpha   90.00
_cell.angle_beta   90.00
_cell.angle_gamma   90.00
#
_symmetry.space_group_name_H-M   'P 1'
#
loop_
_entity.id
_entity.type
_entity.pdbx_description
1 polymer ?
#
loop_
_entity_poly.entity_id
_entity_poly.type
_entity_poly.pdbx_seq_one_letter_code
_entity_poly.pdbx_strand_id
1 'polypeptide(L)' 'FPQEQSVLVYTLNEKGKYIGLPPFVKEDKISPVLFPNLEINLSEIFPEMDLAEEPWDEHYVRM' A
#
# COMPACT_ATOMS: atom_id res chain seq x y z
N PHE A 1 -6.49 5.94 6.61
CA PHE A 1 -5.50 5.45 5.65
C PHE A 1 -4.11 5.45 6.29
N PRO A 2 -3.19 4.55 5.90
CA PRO A 2 -1.80 4.58 6.34
C PRO A 2 -1.18 5.94 6.00
N GLN A 3 -0.46 6.54 6.95
CA GLN A 3 0.15 7.86 6.77
C GLN A 3 1.31 7.80 5.76
N GLU A 4 2.15 6.78 5.90
CA GLU A 4 3.18 6.43 4.93
C GLU A 4 2.62 5.27 4.10
N GLN A 5 2.27 5.52 2.84
CA GLN A 5 1.80 4.51 1.89
C GLN A 5 2.98 3.68 1.37
N SER A 6 3.67 3.01 2.30
CA SER A 6 4.82 2.19 2.03
C SER A 6 4.71 0.82 2.73
N VAL A 7 5.35 -0.18 2.15
CA VAL A 7 5.44 -1.53 2.71
C VAL A 7 6.90 -1.86 2.98
N LEU A 8 7.19 -2.27 4.21
CA LEU A 8 8.49 -2.77 4.62
C LEU A 8 8.48 -4.29 4.63
N VAL A 9 9.36 -4.91 3.86
CA VAL A 9 9.50 -6.37 3.78
C VAL A 9 10.77 -6.79 4.49
N TYR A 10 10.64 -7.79 5.37
CA TYR A 10 11.76 -8.37 6.09
C TYR A 10 11.86 -9.87 5.79
N THR A 11 13.08 -10.35 5.55
CA THR A 11 13.38 -11.76 5.35
C THR A 11 14.28 -12.27 6.48
N LEU A 12 13.95 -13.44 7.04
CA LEU A 12 14.80 -14.11 8.03
C LEU A 12 15.97 -14.78 7.30
N ASN A 13 17.20 -14.40 7.66
CA ASN A 13 18.40 -15.02 7.11
C ASN A 13 18.80 -16.30 7.88
N GLU A 14 19.78 -17.04 7.35
CA GLU A 14 20.32 -18.28 7.95
C GLU A 14 20.94 -18.07 9.34
N LYS A 15 21.27 -16.83 9.72
CA LYS A 15 21.80 -16.45 11.03
C LYS A 15 20.70 -16.10 12.04
N GLY A 16 19.43 -16.29 11.69
CA GLY A 16 18.29 -15.97 12.55
C GLY A 16 18.03 -14.47 12.72
N LYS A 17 18.46 -13.63 11.77
CA LYS A 17 18.23 -12.18 11.79
C LYS A 17 17.31 -11.76 10.64
N TYR A 18 16.39 -10.86 10.94
CA TYR A 18 15.59 -10.20 9.90
C TYR A 18 16.43 -9.16 9.15
N ILE A 19 16.43 -9.25 7.82
CA ILE A 19 17.02 -8.29 6.90
C ILE A 19 15.88 -7.58 6.18
N GLY A 20 15.84 -6.25 6.28
CA GLY A 20 14.87 -5.42 5.55
C GLY A 20 15.29 -5.22 4.10
N LEU A 21 14.31 -5.24 3.20
CA LEU A 21 14.45 -4.74 1.84
C LEU A 21 14.21 -3.22 1.82
N PRO A 22 14.57 -2.52 0.73
CA PRO A 22 14.12 -1.15 0.51
C PRO A 22 12.60 -1.04 0.63
N PRO A 23 12.06 0.08 1.12
CA PRO A 23 10.62 0.30 1.17
C PRO A 23 10.00 0.21 -0.22
N PHE A 24 8.86 -0.47 -0.31
CA PHE A 24 8.04 -0.51 -1.50
C PHE A 24 6.96 0.56 -1.42
N VAL A 25 6.67 1.20 -2.53
CA VAL A 25 5.66 2.26 -2.67
C VAL A 25 4.51 1.79 -3.55
N LYS A 26 3.47 2.61 -3.66
CA LYS A 26 2.20 2.27 -4.31
C LYS A 26 2.33 1.64 -5.70
N GLU A 27 3.27 2.10 -6.51
CA GLU A 27 3.43 1.64 -7.89
C GLU A 27 4.15 0.28 -7.98
N ASP A 28 4.68 -0.21 -6.85
CA ASP A 28 5.44 -1.46 -6.82
C ASP A 28 4.56 -2.71 -6.77
N LYS A 29 5.13 -3.79 -7.30
CA LYS A 29 4.63 -5.15 -7.15
C LYS A 29 5.60 -5.96 -6.30
N ILE A 30 5.08 -6.66 -5.30
CA ILE A 30 5.87 -7.49 -4.40
C ILE A 30 5.61 -8.96 -4.70
N SER A 31 6.68 -9.73 -4.93
CA SER A 31 6.63 -11.19 -5.03
C SER A 31 7.49 -11.83 -3.93
N PRO A 32 6.88 -12.34 -2.85
CA PRO A 32 7.64 -12.96 -1.77
C PRO A 32 8.36 -14.23 -2.24
N VAL A 33 9.64 -14.37 -1.88
CA VAL A 33 10.45 -15.55 -2.28
C VAL A 33 9.84 -16.87 -1.82
N LEU A 34 9.18 -16.89 -0.65
CA LEU A 34 8.52 -18.08 -0.10
C LEU A 34 7.23 -18.46 -0.83
N PHE A 35 6.64 -17.53 -1.57
CA PHE A 35 5.36 -17.70 -2.27
C PHE A 35 5.51 -17.18 -3.72
N PRO A 36 6.22 -17.90 -4.60
CA PRO A 36 6.57 -17.39 -5.94
C PRO A 36 5.38 -17.11 -6.85
N ASN A 37 4.19 -17.66 -6.53
CA ASN A 37 2.95 -17.43 -7.27
C ASN A 37 2.08 -16.31 -6.67
N LEU A 38 2.52 -15.70 -5.56
CA LEU A 38 1.84 -14.57 -4.96
C LEU A 38 2.47 -13.28 -5.49
N GLU A 39 1.68 -12.50 -6.21
CA GLU A 39 2.00 -11.12 -6.56
C GLU A 39 1.08 -10.20 -5.75
N ILE A 40 1.67 -9.25 -5.02
CA ILE A 40 0.96 -8.23 -4.27
C ILE A 40 1.12 -6.92 -5.04
N ASN A 41 0.03 -6.45 -5.63
CA ASN A 41 -0.02 -5.17 -6.34
C ASN A 41 -0.37 -4.05 -5.34
N LEU A 42 0.59 -3.18 -5.01
CA LEU A 42 0.36 -2.16 -3.97
C LEU A 42 -0.61 -1.06 -4.40
N SER A 43 -0.87 -0.89 -5.70
CA SER A 43 -1.88 0.04 -6.21
C SER A 43 -3.30 -0.31 -5.75
N GLU A 44 -3.58 -1.60 -5.50
CA GLU A 44 -4.86 -2.09 -4.98
C GLU A 44 -4.99 -1.91 -3.47
N ILE A 45 -3.86 -1.80 -2.76
CA ILE A 45 -3.79 -1.64 -1.30
C ILE A 45 -3.83 -0.16 -0.90
N PHE A 46 -3.21 0.70 -1.69
CA PHE A 46 -3.20 2.15 -1.53
C PHE A 46 -3.96 2.82 -2.69
N PRO A 47 -5.29 2.66 -2.76
CA PRO A 47 -6.08 3.28 -3.82
C PRO A 47 -5.85 4.79 -3.81
N GLU A 48 -5.93 5.42 -5.01
CA GLU A 48 -6.11 6.87 -5.04
C GLU A 48 -7.37 7.15 -4.23
N MET A 49 -7.28 8.06 -3.25
CA MET A 49 -8.51 8.65 -2.75
C MET A 49 -9.08 9.39 -3.94
N ASP A 50 -10.11 8.83 -4.56
CA ASP A 50 -10.96 9.56 -5.50
C ASP A 50 -11.58 10.70 -4.69
N LEU A 51 -10.89 11.84 -4.64
CA LEU A 51 -11.42 13.10 -4.14
C LEU A 51 -12.60 13.60 -4.99
N ALA A 52 -13.01 12.83 -6.00
CA ALA A 52 -14.14 13.07 -6.88
C ALA A 52 -15.47 12.46 -6.38
N GLU A 53 -15.47 11.66 -5.31
CA GLU A 53 -16.70 11.12 -4.69
C GLU A 53 -16.99 11.70 -3.30
N GLU A 54 -16.63 12.96 -3.06
CA GLU A 54 -17.45 13.81 -2.19
C GLU A 54 -18.52 14.39 -3.12
N PRO A 55 -19.72 13.78 -3.27
CA PRO A 55 -20.83 14.49 -3.88
C PRO A 55 -21.00 15.75 -3.03
N TRP A 56 -20.72 16.91 -3.62
CA TRP A 56 -21.01 18.18 -2.99
C TRP A 56 -22.46 18.10 -2.51
N ASP A 57 -22.67 17.97 -1.19
CA ASP A 57 -23.99 18.06 -0.62
C ASP A 57 -24.50 19.45 -0.99
N GLU A 58 -25.37 19.52 -2.00
CA GLU A 58 -26.03 20.73 -2.52
C GLU A 58 -26.99 21.35 -1.47
N HIS A 59 -26.81 21.03 -0.19
CA HIS A 59 -27.64 21.48 0.93
C HIS A 59 -27.09 22.71 1.67
N TYR A 60 -25.99 23.33 1.22
CA TYR A 60 -25.64 24.71 1.61
C TYR A 60 -26.08 25.73 0.56
N VAL A 61 -27.35 25.67 0.17
CA VAL A 61 -28.07 26.85 -0.33
C VAL A 61 -29.30 27.05 0.54
N ARG A 62 -29.20 28.05 1.42
CA ARG A 62 -30.18 28.66 2.36
C ARG A 62 -29.92 28.36 3.83
N MET A 63 -29.22 29.27 4.50
CA MET A 63 -29.80 30.22 5.46
C MET A 63 -28.90 31.44 5.59
#